data_AF-A0A2V7E544-F1
#
_entry.id   AF-A0A2V7E544-F1
#
_cell.length_a   1.000
_cell.length_b   1.000
_cell.length_c   1.000
_cell.angle_alpha   90.00
_cell.angle_beta   90.00
_cell.angle_gamma   90.00
#
_symmetry.space_group_name_H-M   'P 1'
#
loop_
_entity.id
_entity.type
_entity.pdbx_description
1 polymer ?
#
loop_
_entity_poly.entity_id
_entity_poly.type
_entity_poly.pdbx_seq_one_letter_code
_entity_poly.pdbx_strand_id
1 'polypeptide(L)'
;MGVVNFVKKQFIDILQWTEASDDVLAWRFPTADFEIQQGGQLVVRETQMALFVDKGHVADLFGPGQHTIRTQNLPILTDLRHWSKMFESPFKSEVYFFSTRLRLNQTWGTANPLTIRDREFGAVRLRAYGVYAFKIGDPRSFFLKVSGTREAYSVADLEGQLRSTVVSALTDHFGQSQVPFLDMAASLDVLAAAVAHKARPAFADLGLSLESLQIQNVSLPDELQKRLDERIGMGIVGDLSRYTQYQVAQSIPIAAAANGAAGAGAGIGAGVAMGQAMGQAVAQAAQATSRQAQSSAGAQSTASATKTTVCAKCLSRIERPGKFCPECGSPLG
;
A
#
# COMPACT_ATOMS: atom_id res chain seq x y z
N MET A 1 21.34 -72.63 3.87
CA MET A 1 20.01 -73.28 3.81
C MET A 1 19.20 -72.86 5.03
N GLY A 2 18.04 -72.25 4.79
CA GLY A 2 17.07 -71.72 5.77
C GLY A 2 16.83 -70.22 5.50
N VAL A 3 16.15 -69.78 4.45
CA VAL A 3 14.74 -69.94 4.02
C VAL A 3 13.69 -69.75 5.13
N VAL A 4 12.90 -68.69 4.93
CA VAL A 4 11.52 -68.41 5.38
C VAL A 4 11.29 -68.07 6.86
N ASN A 5 11.33 -66.77 7.17
CA ASN A 5 10.11 -66.04 7.55
C ASN A 5 10.39 -64.53 7.52
N PHE A 6 10.64 -64.03 6.30
CA PHE A 6 10.52 -62.62 5.98
C PHE A 6 9.02 -62.32 5.90
N VAL A 7 8.39 -62.10 7.05
CA VAL A 7 7.08 -61.47 7.10
C VAL A 7 7.31 -60.06 6.57
N LYS A 8 7.10 -59.87 5.26
CA LYS A 8 6.77 -58.57 4.67
C LYS A 8 5.54 -58.07 5.41
N LYS A 9 5.72 -57.42 6.55
CA LYS A 9 4.84 -56.33 6.94
C LYS A 9 5.01 -55.32 5.82
N GLN A 10 4.09 -55.35 4.85
CA GLN A 10 3.88 -54.22 3.97
C GLN A 10 3.46 -53.09 4.90
N PHE A 11 4.44 -52.31 5.38
CA PHE A 11 4.15 -51.12 6.13
C PHE A 11 3.44 -50.20 5.16
N ILE A 12 2.12 -50.10 5.33
CA ILE A 12 1.33 -49.09 4.66
C ILE A 12 1.92 -47.75 5.09
N ASP A 13 2.49 -47.01 4.14
CA ASP A 13 3.05 -45.70 4.41
C ASP A 13 1.90 -44.79 4.87
N ILE A 14 1.99 -44.27 6.10
CA ILE A 14 1.08 -43.25 6.61
C ILE A 14 1.72 -41.90 6.28
N LEU A 15 1.24 -41.29 5.20
CA LEU A 15 1.69 -39.97 4.75
C LEU A 15 0.90 -38.93 5.53
N GLN A 16 1.57 -38.23 6.44
CA GLN A 16 0.96 -37.19 7.26
C GLN A 16 1.95 -36.09 7.57
N TRP A 17 1.43 -34.88 7.76
CA TRP A 17 2.21 -33.75 8.24
C TRP A 17 1.57 -33.16 9.49
N THR A 18 2.39 -32.91 10.50
CA THR A 18 1.98 -32.13 11.67
C THR A 18 2.85 -30.89 11.68
N GLU A 19 2.22 -29.73 11.54
CA GLU A 19 2.91 -28.45 11.50
C GLU A 19 3.65 -28.22 12.83
N ALA A 20 4.98 -28.17 12.77
CA ALA A 20 5.81 -27.88 13.94
C ALA A 20 5.85 -26.38 14.28
N SER A 21 5.54 -25.54 13.30
CA SER A 21 5.70 -24.08 13.37
C SER A 21 4.72 -23.36 12.44
N ASP A 22 4.59 -22.04 12.64
CA ASP A 22 3.65 -21.18 11.91
C ASP A 22 4.22 -20.54 10.65
N ASP A 23 5.50 -20.76 10.37
CA ASP A 23 6.23 -20.18 9.24
C ASP A 23 6.18 -21.05 7.98
N VAL A 24 6.03 -22.36 8.10
CA VAL A 24 6.04 -23.27 6.94
C VAL A 24 4.71 -23.20 6.19
N LEU A 25 4.77 -22.83 4.92
CA LEU A 25 3.63 -22.73 4.00
C LEU A 25 3.43 -24.02 3.22
N ALA A 26 4.51 -24.62 2.73
CA ALA A 26 4.50 -25.89 2.02
C ALA A 26 5.63 -26.79 2.51
N TRP A 27 5.38 -28.09 2.57
CA TRP A 27 6.35 -29.09 2.98
C TRP A 27 6.18 -30.38 2.17
N ARG A 28 7.28 -30.89 1.63
CA ARG A 28 7.31 -32.17 0.91
C ARG A 28 7.53 -33.30 1.91
N PHE A 29 6.68 -34.31 1.83
CA PHE A 29 6.82 -35.51 2.64
C PHE A 29 8.11 -36.29 2.23
N PRO A 30 9.01 -36.60 3.18
CA PRO A 30 10.25 -37.30 2.89
C PRO A 30 9.94 -38.76 2.57
N THR A 31 10.37 -39.21 1.41
CA THR A 31 10.29 -40.62 0.97
C THR A 31 11.67 -41.06 0.52
N ALA A 32 11.99 -42.34 0.74
CA ALA A 32 13.18 -42.94 0.14
C ALA A 32 12.96 -43.01 -1.37
N ASP A 33 13.92 -42.49 -2.15
CA ASP A 33 13.93 -42.50 -3.62
C ASP A 33 12.68 -41.91 -4.32
N PHE A 34 11.88 -41.11 -3.61
CA PHE A 34 10.59 -40.59 -4.07
C PHE A 34 9.57 -41.67 -4.37
N GLU A 35 9.61 -42.78 -3.64
CA GLU A 35 8.73 -43.91 -3.86
C GLU A 35 7.62 -43.98 -2.81
N ILE A 36 6.36 -43.88 -3.24
CA ILE A 36 5.18 -44.06 -2.39
C ILE A 36 4.53 -45.41 -2.72
N GLN A 37 4.34 -46.26 -1.71
CA GLN A 37 3.74 -47.57 -1.90
C GLN A 37 2.25 -47.47 -2.30
N GLN A 38 1.81 -48.36 -3.19
CA GLN A 38 0.39 -48.50 -3.52
C GLN A 38 -0.42 -48.85 -2.26
N GLY A 39 -1.53 -48.14 -2.04
CA GLY A 39 -2.36 -48.33 -0.86
C GLY A 39 -1.89 -47.57 0.39
N GLY A 40 -0.84 -46.75 0.27
CA GLY A 40 -0.46 -45.78 1.31
C GLY A 40 -1.66 -44.93 1.75
N GLN A 41 -1.68 -44.59 3.04
CA GLN A 41 -2.75 -43.79 3.66
C GLN A 41 -2.28 -42.35 3.80
N LEU A 42 -2.92 -41.45 3.07
CA LEU A 42 -2.71 -40.02 3.17
C LEU A 42 -3.68 -39.44 4.21
N VAL A 43 -3.16 -38.88 5.29
CA VAL A 43 -3.94 -38.21 6.33
C VAL A 43 -3.70 -36.70 6.22
N VAL A 44 -4.73 -35.98 5.78
CA VAL A 44 -4.72 -34.52 5.63
C VAL A 44 -5.50 -33.92 6.79
N ARG A 45 -4.89 -32.99 7.53
CA ARG A 45 -5.56 -32.32 8.66
C ARG A 45 -6.51 -31.22 8.17
N GLU A 46 -7.41 -30.76 9.04
CA GLU A 46 -8.42 -29.73 8.71
C GLU A 46 -7.83 -28.42 8.18
N THR A 47 -6.64 -28.04 8.65
CA THR A 47 -5.95 -26.82 8.25
C THR A 47 -4.91 -27.04 7.16
N GLN A 48 -5.05 -28.13 6.40
CA GLN A 48 -4.08 -28.55 5.40
C GLN A 48 -4.75 -28.98 4.11
N MET A 49 -3.96 -28.96 3.04
CA MET A 49 -4.25 -29.66 1.79
C MET A 49 -3.01 -30.41 1.34
N ALA A 50 -3.18 -31.47 0.58
CA ALA A 50 -2.08 -32.29 0.08
C ALA A 50 -2.14 -32.45 -1.43
N LEU A 51 -1.09 -32.04 -2.13
CA LEU A 51 -0.93 -32.21 -3.56
C LEU A 51 -0.13 -33.49 -3.84
N PHE A 52 -0.69 -34.39 -4.61
CA PHE A 52 0.00 -35.59 -5.08
C PHE A 52 0.56 -35.34 -6.48
N VAL A 53 1.86 -35.55 -6.61
CA VAL A 53 2.60 -35.42 -7.87
C VAL A 53 3.07 -36.81 -8.28
N ASP A 54 2.69 -37.24 -9.47
CA ASP A 54 3.11 -38.52 -10.05
C ASP A 54 3.92 -38.28 -11.31
N LYS A 55 5.12 -38.86 -11.39
CA LYS A 55 5.99 -38.79 -12.58
C LYS A 55 6.18 -37.34 -13.08
N GLY A 56 6.36 -36.41 -12.14
CA GLY A 56 6.56 -34.98 -12.43
C GLY A 56 5.28 -34.22 -12.83
N HIS A 57 4.11 -34.83 -12.78
CA HIS A 57 2.83 -34.19 -13.10
C HIS A 57 1.95 -34.11 -11.85
N VAL A 58 1.29 -32.97 -11.67
CA VAL A 58 0.27 -32.82 -10.63
C VAL A 58 -0.89 -33.74 -10.95
N ALA A 59 -1.11 -34.75 -10.12
CA ALA A 59 -2.12 -35.77 -10.34
C ALA A 59 -3.44 -35.44 -9.63
N ASP A 60 -3.39 -35.03 -8.36
CA ASP A 60 -4.60 -34.69 -7.60
C ASP A 60 -4.30 -33.79 -6.38
N LEU A 61 -5.34 -33.13 -5.86
CA LEU A 61 -5.31 -32.27 -4.69
C LEU A 61 -6.33 -32.76 -3.65
N PHE A 62 -5.83 -33.24 -2.52
CA PHE A 62 -6.62 -33.79 -1.43
C PHE A 62 -6.91 -32.73 -0.36
N GLY A 63 -8.19 -32.59 0.00
CA GLY A 63 -8.63 -31.84 1.16
C GLY A 63 -8.53 -32.63 2.47
N PRO A 64 -9.00 -32.06 3.59
CA PRO A 64 -8.98 -32.72 4.90
C PRO A 64 -9.64 -34.10 4.92
N GLY A 65 -9.05 -35.03 5.67
CA GLY A 65 -9.54 -36.40 5.83
C GLY A 65 -8.49 -37.46 5.54
N GLN A 66 -8.94 -38.72 5.58
CA GLN A 66 -8.11 -39.88 5.25
C GLN A 66 -8.39 -40.32 3.82
N HIS A 67 -7.34 -40.42 3.02
CA HIS A 67 -7.39 -40.79 1.61
C HIS A 67 -6.48 -41.99 1.36
N THR A 68 -6.95 -42.96 0.58
CA THR A 68 -6.09 -44.08 0.15
C THR A 68 -5.49 -43.75 -1.21
N ILE A 69 -4.16 -43.70 -1.29
CA ILE A 69 -3.46 -43.46 -2.55
C ILE A 69 -3.52 -44.73 -3.40
N ARG A 70 -4.31 -44.66 -4.48
CA ARG A 70 -4.39 -45.71 -5.51
C ARG A 70 -4.24 -45.06 -6.88
N THR A 71 -3.29 -45.55 -7.67
CA THR A 71 -3.06 -45.10 -9.07
C THR A 71 -4.31 -45.20 -9.95
N GLN A 72 -5.28 -46.02 -9.55
CA GLN A 72 -6.52 -46.30 -10.27
C GLN A 72 -7.66 -45.30 -10.00
N ASN A 73 -7.57 -44.46 -8.96
CA ASN A 73 -8.64 -43.54 -8.53
C ASN A 73 -8.31 -42.06 -8.83
N LEU A 74 -7.20 -41.77 -9.51
CA LEU A 74 -6.78 -40.41 -9.84
C LEU A 74 -7.38 -40.01 -11.19
N PRO A 75 -8.24 -38.98 -11.26
CA PRO A 75 -9.07 -38.69 -12.43
C PRO A 75 -8.27 -38.39 -13.71
N ILE A 76 -7.05 -37.85 -13.60
CA ILE A 76 -6.18 -37.53 -14.75
C ILE A 76 -5.47 -38.78 -15.33
N LEU A 77 -5.37 -39.87 -14.56
CA LEU A 77 -4.70 -41.10 -15.01
C LEU A 77 -5.65 -42.11 -15.68
N THR A 78 -6.96 -41.88 -15.64
CA THR A 78 -7.95 -42.77 -16.27
C THR A 78 -7.74 -42.87 -17.79
N ASP A 79 -7.21 -41.83 -18.43
CA ASP A 79 -6.99 -41.77 -19.88
C ASP A 79 -5.72 -42.51 -20.35
N LEU A 80 -4.79 -42.85 -19.46
CA LEU A 80 -3.55 -43.56 -19.79
C LEU A 80 -3.63 -45.09 -19.55
N ARG A 81 -4.81 -45.60 -19.17
CA ARG A 81 -5.05 -47.02 -18.83
C ARG A 81 -4.91 -48.03 -19.97
N HIS A 82 -4.59 -47.60 -21.18
CA HIS A 82 -4.39 -48.52 -22.31
C HIS A 82 -3.00 -49.16 -22.39
N TRP A 83 -2.06 -48.86 -21.48
CA TRP A 83 -0.80 -49.62 -21.36
C TRP A 83 -0.94 -50.78 -20.38
N SER A 84 -1.79 -51.73 -20.74
CA SER A 84 -1.98 -52.96 -19.99
C SER A 84 -0.67 -53.77 -19.95
N LYS A 85 -0.31 -54.22 -18.75
CA LYS A 85 0.67 -55.29 -18.46
C LYS A 85 2.14 -54.87 -18.48
N MET A 86 2.62 -54.41 -17.33
CA MET A 86 3.72 -55.01 -16.55
C MET A 86 4.27 -53.98 -15.55
N PHE A 87 4.58 -54.46 -14.34
CA PHE A 87 5.29 -53.80 -13.25
C PHE A 87 4.48 -52.91 -12.29
N GLU A 88 3.98 -53.58 -11.24
CA GLU A 88 3.93 -53.09 -9.86
C GLU A 88 5.33 -52.64 -9.38
N SER A 89 5.88 -51.61 -10.01
CA SER A 89 7.09 -50.93 -9.57
C SER A 89 6.66 -49.73 -8.71
N PRO A 90 7.39 -49.41 -7.63
CA PRO A 90 7.23 -48.11 -6.99
C PRO A 90 7.33 -47.00 -8.06
N PHE A 91 6.33 -46.13 -8.08
CA PHE A 91 6.33 -44.98 -8.97
C PHE A 91 7.02 -43.83 -8.23
N LYS A 92 7.79 -43.04 -8.98
CA LYS A 92 8.33 -41.77 -8.46
C LYS A 92 7.16 -40.82 -8.25
N SER A 93 6.73 -40.73 -7.01
CA SER A 93 5.58 -39.95 -6.59
C SER A 93 5.91 -39.17 -5.32
N GLU A 94 5.41 -37.96 -5.25
CA GLU A 94 5.70 -37.03 -4.16
C GLU A 94 4.37 -36.50 -3.59
N VAL A 95 4.35 -36.27 -2.28
CA VAL A 95 3.25 -35.58 -1.61
C VAL A 95 3.78 -34.27 -1.04
N TYR A 96 3.12 -33.17 -1.40
CA TYR A 96 3.36 -31.85 -0.85
C TYR A 96 2.17 -31.47 0.01
N PHE A 97 2.41 -31.18 1.28
CA PHE A 97 1.43 -30.62 2.18
C PHE A 97 1.51 -29.10 2.15
N PHE A 98 0.35 -28.44 2.23
CA PHE A 98 0.20 -26.99 2.27
C PHE A 98 -0.63 -26.61 3.49
N SER A 99 -0.19 -25.59 4.21
CA SER A 99 -0.97 -25.02 5.31
C SER A 99 -1.98 -24.02 4.77
N THR A 100 -3.26 -24.23 5.05
CA THR A 100 -4.33 -23.29 4.69
C THR A 100 -4.65 -22.32 5.82
N ARG A 101 -3.82 -22.31 6.87
CA ARG A 101 -3.95 -21.40 8.01
C ARG A 101 -3.71 -19.95 7.60
N LEU A 102 -4.38 -19.06 8.33
CA LEU A 102 -4.18 -17.62 8.19
C LEU A 102 -2.82 -17.20 8.78
N ARG A 103 -1.99 -16.55 7.97
CA ARG A 103 -0.76 -15.90 8.39
C ARG A 103 -1.09 -14.48 8.83
N LEU A 104 -1.12 -14.28 10.14
CA LEU A 104 -1.45 -13.00 10.77
C LEU A 104 -0.21 -12.11 10.90
N ASN A 105 -0.44 -10.83 11.16
CA ASN A 105 0.57 -9.84 11.54
C ASN A 105 1.77 -9.73 10.58
N GLN A 106 1.53 -9.97 9.29
CA GLN A 106 2.57 -9.80 8.28
C GLN A 106 2.76 -8.31 8.04
N THR A 107 3.99 -7.83 8.09
CA THR A 107 4.25 -6.39 8.00
C THR A 107 4.56 -5.98 6.57
N TRP A 108 4.14 -4.77 6.22
CA TRP A 108 4.51 -4.13 4.97
C TRP A 108 4.83 -2.66 5.22
N GLY A 109 5.65 -2.08 4.37
CA GLY A 109 5.96 -0.66 4.46
C GLY A 109 6.84 -0.20 3.31
N THR A 110 6.84 1.10 3.09
CA THR A 110 7.65 1.76 2.07
C THR A 110 9.09 1.89 2.58
N ALA A 111 10.05 1.18 1.97
CA ALA A 111 11.47 1.31 2.32
C ALA A 111 12.00 2.73 2.04
N ASN A 112 11.59 3.29 0.89
CA ASN A 112 11.88 4.66 0.48
C ASN A 112 10.58 5.47 0.41
N PRO A 113 10.61 6.81 0.64
CA PRO A 113 9.44 7.65 0.45
C PRO A 113 8.89 7.54 -0.98
N LEU A 114 7.59 7.30 -1.09
CA LEU A 114 6.86 7.33 -2.34
C LEU A 114 6.53 8.77 -2.70
N THR A 115 6.85 9.22 -3.91
CA THR A 115 6.44 10.55 -4.38
C THR A 115 5.08 10.44 -5.06
N ILE A 116 4.08 11.12 -4.53
CA ILE A 116 2.73 11.20 -5.07
C ILE A 116 2.42 12.63 -5.50
N ARG A 117 1.45 12.78 -6.42
CA ARG A 117 0.94 14.09 -6.81
C ARG A 117 -0.36 14.35 -6.06
N ASP A 118 -0.29 15.27 -5.12
CA ASP A 118 -1.41 15.79 -4.36
C ASP A 118 -1.97 17.08 -5.01
N ARG A 119 -3.27 17.30 -4.88
CA ARG A 119 -3.94 18.48 -5.46
C ARG A 119 -3.70 19.78 -4.68
N GLU A 120 -3.53 19.70 -3.37
CA GLU A 120 -3.36 20.87 -2.48
C GLU A 120 -1.88 21.21 -2.24
N PHE A 121 -1.04 20.17 -2.20
CA PHE A 121 0.38 20.29 -1.85
C PHE A 121 1.32 20.05 -3.02
N GLY A 122 0.83 19.61 -4.19
CA GLY A 122 1.66 19.32 -5.35
C GLY A 122 2.41 17.99 -5.17
N ALA A 123 3.73 17.97 -5.42
CA ALA A 123 4.51 16.73 -5.24
C ALA A 123 4.79 16.49 -3.75
N VAL A 124 4.20 15.43 -3.19
CA VAL A 124 4.33 15.06 -1.78
C VAL A 124 5.06 13.73 -1.69
N ARG A 125 6.08 13.66 -0.84
CA ARG A 125 6.71 12.38 -0.48
C ARG A 125 5.95 11.80 0.71
N LEU A 126 5.68 10.51 0.70
CA LEU A 126 4.95 9.81 1.76
C LEU A 126 5.69 8.55 2.15
N ARG A 127 5.64 8.22 3.44
CA ARG A 127 5.95 6.87 3.93
C ARG A 127 4.69 6.27 4.51
N ALA A 128 4.48 4.99 4.24
CA ALA A 128 3.34 4.25 4.79
C ALA A 128 3.80 2.89 5.28
N TYR A 129 3.17 2.40 6.34
CA TYR A 129 3.36 1.05 6.82
C TYR A 129 2.07 0.51 7.43
N GLY A 130 2.03 -0.81 7.56
CA GLY A 130 0.91 -1.48 8.17
C GLY A 130 1.11 -2.98 8.25
N VAL A 131 0.00 -3.68 8.41
CA VAL A 131 -0.03 -5.14 8.49
C VAL A 131 -1.05 -5.72 7.52
N TYR A 132 -0.86 -6.97 7.15
CA TYR A 132 -1.79 -7.74 6.34
C TYR A 132 -1.85 -9.18 6.86
N ALA A 133 -2.90 -9.88 6.45
CA ALA A 133 -3.04 -11.30 6.68
C ALA A 133 -3.39 -12.02 5.38
N PHE A 134 -2.77 -13.17 5.16
CA PHE A 134 -2.98 -13.98 3.96
C PHE A 134 -3.00 -15.47 4.30
N LYS A 135 -3.53 -16.28 3.38
CA LYS A 135 -3.44 -17.74 3.45
C LYS A 135 -3.22 -18.32 2.06
N ILE A 136 -2.84 -19.60 1.98
CA ILE A 136 -2.87 -20.32 0.70
C ILE A 136 -4.33 -20.57 0.34
N GLY A 137 -4.76 -20.04 -0.79
CA GLY A 137 -6.11 -20.22 -1.33
C GLY A 137 -6.16 -21.28 -2.42
N ASP A 138 -5.12 -21.38 -3.23
CA ASP A 138 -4.96 -22.40 -4.28
C ASP A 138 -3.56 -23.05 -4.18
N PRO A 139 -3.46 -24.20 -3.50
CA PRO A 139 -2.21 -24.95 -3.38
C PRO A 139 -1.60 -25.37 -4.72
N ARG A 140 -2.42 -25.61 -5.75
CA ARG A 140 -1.92 -26.04 -7.06
C ARG A 140 -1.19 -24.89 -7.75
N SER A 141 -1.79 -23.70 -7.79
CA SER A 141 -1.12 -22.51 -8.34
C SER A 141 0.11 -22.13 -7.53
N PHE A 142 0.02 -22.20 -6.20
CA PHE A 142 1.17 -21.95 -5.32
C PHE A 142 2.32 -22.93 -5.58
N PHE A 143 2.02 -24.22 -5.78
CA PHE A 143 3.03 -25.21 -6.14
C PHE A 143 3.71 -24.90 -7.48
N LEU A 144 2.92 -24.67 -8.53
CA LEU A 144 3.43 -24.50 -9.89
C LEU A 144 4.24 -23.20 -10.07
N LYS A 145 3.90 -22.15 -9.34
CA LYS A 145 4.50 -20.81 -9.52
C LYS A 145 5.46 -20.39 -8.40
N VAL A 146 5.31 -20.93 -7.19
CA VAL A 146 5.99 -20.40 -5.99
C VAL A 146 6.84 -21.45 -5.29
N SER A 147 6.24 -22.50 -4.71
CA SER A 147 7.00 -23.44 -3.87
C SER A 147 7.85 -24.42 -4.69
N GLY A 148 7.35 -24.84 -5.85
CA GLY A 148 7.95 -25.88 -6.68
C GLY A 148 8.25 -27.14 -5.88
N THR A 149 9.36 -27.80 -6.22
CA THR A 149 9.79 -29.08 -5.64
C THR A 149 10.66 -28.93 -4.39
N ARG A 150 10.71 -27.74 -3.76
CA ARG A 150 11.51 -27.51 -2.55
C ARG A 150 10.98 -28.39 -1.41
N GLU A 151 11.87 -28.80 -0.52
CA GLU A 151 11.50 -29.62 0.65
C GLU A 151 10.57 -28.85 1.59
N ALA A 152 10.87 -27.58 1.84
CA ALA A 152 10.02 -26.68 2.60
C ALA A 152 10.02 -25.31 1.95
N TYR A 153 8.92 -24.60 2.11
CA TYR A 153 8.76 -23.22 1.69
C TYR A 153 8.12 -22.43 2.83
N SER A 154 8.77 -21.35 3.26
CA SER A 154 8.37 -20.56 4.43
C SER A 154 7.73 -19.22 4.04
N VAL A 155 7.11 -18.55 5.01
CA VAL A 155 6.64 -17.17 4.85
C VAL A 155 7.79 -16.22 4.50
N ALA A 156 8.97 -16.42 5.10
CA ALA A 156 10.14 -15.56 4.87
C ALA A 156 10.63 -15.60 3.41
N ASP A 157 10.49 -16.74 2.73
CA ASP A 157 10.82 -16.87 1.30
C ASP A 157 9.94 -15.96 0.40
N LEU A 158 8.74 -15.60 0.86
CA LEU A 158 7.73 -14.87 0.07
C LEU A 158 7.55 -13.41 0.50
N GLU A 159 7.91 -13.10 1.74
CA GLU A 159 7.62 -11.83 2.42
C GLU A 159 8.01 -10.60 1.57
N GLY A 160 9.21 -10.63 0.98
CA GLY A 160 9.72 -9.53 0.16
C GLY A 160 8.87 -9.24 -1.07
N GLN A 161 8.36 -10.28 -1.73
CA GLN A 161 7.51 -10.15 -2.91
C GLN A 161 6.12 -9.59 -2.53
N LEU A 162 5.54 -10.09 -1.44
CA LEU A 162 4.22 -9.64 -0.98
C LEU A 162 4.24 -8.19 -0.49
N ARG A 163 5.26 -7.81 0.29
CA ARG A 163 5.48 -6.41 0.71
C ARG A 163 5.58 -5.49 -0.50
N SER A 164 6.38 -5.85 -1.50
CA SER A 164 6.52 -5.07 -2.73
C SER A 164 5.19 -4.94 -3.48
N THR A 165 4.41 -6.02 -3.54
CA THR A 165 3.08 -6.03 -4.19
C THR A 165 2.11 -5.07 -3.51
N VAL A 166 2.06 -5.06 -2.17
CA VAL A 166 1.22 -4.12 -1.41
C VAL A 166 1.66 -2.67 -1.63
N VAL A 167 2.97 -2.40 -1.57
CA VAL A 167 3.52 -1.05 -1.79
C VAL A 167 3.24 -0.56 -3.21
N SER A 168 3.32 -1.44 -4.22
CA SER A 168 2.96 -1.11 -5.60
C SER A 168 1.48 -0.76 -5.71
N ALA A 169 0.60 -1.58 -5.13
CA ALA A 169 -0.84 -1.33 -5.13
C ALA A 169 -1.21 0.01 -4.47
N LEU A 170 -0.53 0.37 -3.37
CA LEU A 170 -0.66 1.67 -2.71
C LEU A 170 -0.21 2.82 -3.63
N THR A 171 0.97 2.69 -4.23
CA THR A 171 1.53 3.71 -5.13
C THR A 171 0.61 3.96 -6.32
N ASP A 172 0.12 2.89 -6.93
CA ASP A 172 -0.78 2.98 -8.07
C ASP A 172 -2.15 3.53 -7.68
N HIS A 173 -2.61 3.29 -6.44
CA HIS A 173 -3.85 3.89 -5.94
C HIS A 173 -3.69 5.41 -5.81
N PHE A 174 -2.61 5.90 -5.20
CA PHE A 174 -2.33 7.34 -5.12
C PHE A 174 -2.12 7.99 -6.49
N GLY A 175 -1.48 7.30 -7.44
CA GLY A 175 -1.29 7.83 -8.79
C GLY A 175 -2.60 8.01 -9.59
N GLN A 176 -3.63 7.22 -9.27
CA GLN A 176 -4.94 7.26 -9.93
C GLN A 176 -5.95 8.11 -9.15
N SER A 177 -5.80 8.19 -7.83
CA SER A 177 -6.68 8.95 -6.97
C SER A 177 -6.54 10.45 -7.24
N GLN A 178 -7.68 11.13 -7.17
CA GLN A 178 -7.80 12.58 -7.26
C GLN A 178 -8.17 13.20 -5.91
N VAL A 179 -8.21 12.38 -4.86
CA VAL A 179 -8.55 12.80 -3.50
C VAL A 179 -7.32 13.45 -2.88
N PRO A 180 -7.46 14.59 -2.17
CA PRO A 180 -6.38 15.16 -1.37
C PRO A 180 -5.87 14.19 -0.31
N PHE A 181 -4.57 14.25 -0.01
CA PHE A 181 -3.91 13.39 0.96
C PHE A 181 -4.55 13.47 2.35
N LEU A 182 -4.91 14.67 2.81
CA LEU A 182 -5.50 14.86 4.14
C LEU A 182 -6.85 14.17 4.27
N ASP A 183 -7.67 14.21 3.22
CA ASP A 183 -8.97 13.53 3.17
C ASP A 183 -8.81 12.01 3.17
N MET A 184 -7.79 11.49 2.48
CA MET A 184 -7.45 10.06 2.53
C MET A 184 -6.91 9.64 3.90
N ALA A 185 -6.07 10.47 4.51
CA ALA A 185 -5.52 10.23 5.84
C ALA A 185 -6.59 10.25 6.93
N ALA A 186 -7.69 10.97 6.73
CA ALA A 186 -8.85 10.97 7.61
C ALA A 186 -9.62 9.64 7.61
N SER A 187 -9.38 8.74 6.64
CA SER A 187 -10.06 7.45 6.51
C SER A 187 -9.12 6.35 6.02
N LEU A 188 -8.17 5.96 6.88
CA LEU A 188 -7.20 4.90 6.59
C LEU A 188 -7.86 3.55 6.25
N ASP A 189 -9.03 3.25 6.80
CA ASP A 189 -9.77 2.02 6.49
C ASP A 189 -10.25 1.95 5.04
N VAL A 190 -10.73 3.09 4.49
CA VAL A 190 -11.17 3.19 3.10
C VAL A 190 -9.97 3.03 2.17
N LEU A 191 -8.85 3.68 2.50
CA LEU A 191 -7.60 3.52 1.76
C LEU A 191 -7.11 2.07 1.80
N ALA A 192 -7.12 1.44 2.98
CA ALA A 192 -6.70 0.05 3.14
C ALA A 192 -7.57 -0.90 2.32
N ALA A 193 -8.90 -0.72 2.31
CA ALA A 193 -9.82 -1.51 1.51
C ALA A 193 -9.55 -1.36 -0.01
N ALA A 194 -9.29 -0.14 -0.47
CA ALA A 194 -8.99 0.12 -1.88
C ALA A 194 -7.65 -0.51 -2.31
N VAL A 195 -6.63 -0.39 -1.47
CA VAL A 195 -5.31 -1.01 -1.71
C VAL A 195 -5.42 -2.53 -1.69
N ALA A 196 -6.15 -3.10 -0.73
CA ALA A 196 -6.40 -4.54 -0.67
C ALA A 196 -7.10 -5.05 -1.93
N HIS A 197 -8.13 -4.34 -2.40
CA HIS A 197 -8.84 -4.68 -3.63
C HIS A 197 -7.88 -4.74 -4.83
N LYS A 198 -6.96 -3.78 -4.92
CA LYS A 198 -5.97 -3.71 -6.01
C LYS A 198 -4.85 -4.76 -5.89
N ALA A 199 -4.46 -5.14 -4.67
CA ALA A 199 -3.42 -6.14 -4.44
C ALA A 199 -3.92 -7.59 -4.59
N ARG A 200 -5.21 -7.86 -4.34
CA ARG A 200 -5.81 -9.22 -4.38
C ARG A 200 -5.50 -10.01 -5.65
N PRO A 201 -5.61 -9.47 -6.88
CA PRO A 201 -5.29 -10.23 -8.10
C PRO A 201 -3.85 -10.75 -8.12
N ALA A 202 -2.88 -9.93 -7.73
CA ALA A 202 -1.47 -10.33 -7.69
C ALA A 202 -1.19 -11.42 -6.62
N PHE A 203 -1.91 -11.40 -5.49
CA PHE A 203 -1.87 -12.48 -4.52
C PHE A 203 -2.50 -13.77 -5.09
N ALA A 204 -3.67 -13.65 -5.73
CA ALA A 204 -4.38 -14.77 -6.33
C ALA A 204 -3.56 -15.44 -7.45
N ASP A 205 -2.83 -14.65 -8.23
CA ASP A 205 -1.92 -15.17 -9.26
C ASP A 205 -0.82 -16.08 -8.68
N LEU A 206 -0.42 -15.85 -7.43
CA LEU A 206 0.54 -16.69 -6.69
C LEU A 206 -0.14 -17.86 -5.95
N GLY A 207 -1.46 -18.03 -6.05
CA GLY A 207 -2.23 -19.03 -5.31
C GLY A 207 -2.56 -18.62 -3.87
N LEU A 208 -2.47 -17.33 -3.54
CA LEU A 208 -2.71 -16.79 -2.20
C LEU A 208 -4.02 -16.02 -2.13
N SER A 209 -4.65 -16.04 -0.96
CA SER A 209 -5.78 -15.17 -0.63
C SER A 209 -5.32 -14.07 0.34
N LEU A 210 -5.51 -12.81 -0.05
CA LEU A 210 -5.33 -11.65 0.83
C LEU A 210 -6.63 -11.41 1.62
N GLU A 211 -6.60 -11.78 2.90
CA GLU A 211 -7.77 -11.80 3.77
C GLU A 211 -8.01 -10.45 4.45
N SER A 212 -6.93 -9.80 4.90
CA SER A 212 -7.01 -8.46 5.49
C SER A 212 -5.77 -7.62 5.17
N LEU A 213 -5.96 -6.31 5.14
CA LEU A 213 -4.90 -5.32 5.02
C LEU A 213 -5.30 -4.12 5.86
N GLN A 214 -4.35 -3.61 6.64
CA GLN A 214 -4.51 -2.46 7.50
C GLN A 214 -3.35 -1.50 7.24
N ILE A 215 -3.66 -0.21 7.18
CA ILE A 215 -2.68 0.87 7.14
C ILE A 215 -2.62 1.45 8.56
N GLN A 216 -1.47 1.34 9.22
CA GLN A 216 -1.31 1.85 10.59
C GLN A 216 -0.93 3.33 10.60
N ASN A 217 -0.13 3.76 9.63
CA ASN A 217 0.30 5.15 9.53
C ASN A 217 0.65 5.52 8.10
N VAL A 218 0.38 6.77 7.74
CA VAL A 218 0.92 7.43 6.56
C VAL A 218 1.52 8.77 7.01
N SER A 219 2.84 8.90 6.90
CA SER A 219 3.59 10.06 7.38
C SER A 219 4.19 10.86 6.22
N LEU A 220 4.21 12.18 6.42
CA LEU A 220 4.94 13.14 5.59
C LEU A 220 6.40 13.20 6.07
N PRO A 221 7.36 13.49 5.19
CA PRO A 221 8.71 13.84 5.59
C PRO A 221 8.69 15.11 6.45
N ASP A 222 9.60 15.17 7.42
CA ASP A 222 9.71 16.24 8.40
C ASP A 222 9.74 17.65 7.79
N GLU A 223 10.33 17.81 6.60
CA GLU A 223 10.38 19.08 5.89
C GLU A 223 8.99 19.55 5.43
N LEU A 224 8.18 18.66 4.87
CA LEU A 224 6.81 18.96 4.48
C LEU A 224 5.91 19.13 5.70
N GLN A 225 6.14 18.35 6.75
CA GLN A 225 5.41 18.48 8.00
C GLN A 225 5.61 19.87 8.62
N LYS A 226 6.85 20.37 8.69
CA LYS A 226 7.14 21.74 9.16
C LYS A 226 6.44 22.81 8.32
N ARG A 227 6.44 22.68 6.99
CA ARG A 227 5.75 23.62 6.09
C ARG A 227 4.23 23.57 6.26
N LEU A 228 3.68 22.38 6.50
CA LEU A 228 2.27 22.20 6.79
C LEU A 228 1.92 22.85 8.14
N ASP A 229 2.71 22.62 9.17
CA ASP A 229 2.53 23.22 10.50
C ASP A 229 2.64 24.76 10.44
N GLU A 230 3.58 25.31 9.66
CA GLU A 230 3.68 26.76 9.37
C GLU A 230 2.40 27.28 8.70
N ARG A 231 1.90 26.60 7.67
CA ARG A 231 0.68 26.98 6.95
C ARG A 231 -0.57 26.89 7.83
N ILE A 232 -0.70 25.82 8.61
CA ILE A 232 -1.80 25.63 9.58
C ILE A 232 -1.72 26.74 10.64
N GLY A 233 -0.54 27.04 11.16
CA GLY A 233 -0.30 28.15 12.06
C GLY A 233 -0.74 29.49 11.47
N MET A 234 -0.42 29.76 10.20
CA MET A 234 -0.89 30.97 9.51
C MET A 234 -2.42 30.99 9.29
N GLY A 235 -3.03 29.83 8.98
CA GLY A 235 -4.47 29.69 8.76
C GLY A 235 -5.32 29.81 10.02
N ILE A 236 -4.86 29.24 11.15
CA ILE A 236 -5.48 29.42 12.47
C ILE A 236 -5.40 30.89 12.89
N VAL A 237 -4.31 31.55 12.51
CA VAL A 237 -4.06 32.90 13.00
C VAL A 237 -4.95 33.92 12.30
N GLY A 238 -5.34 33.73 11.02
CA GLY A 238 -6.45 34.39 10.30
C GLY A 238 -6.41 35.93 10.20
N ASP A 239 -5.67 36.57 11.09
CA ASP A 239 -5.52 37.98 11.36
C ASP A 239 -4.03 38.19 11.53
N LEU A 240 -3.42 38.82 10.54
CA LEU A 240 -1.99 39.13 10.49
C LEU A 240 -1.54 39.89 11.76
N SER A 241 -2.46 40.60 12.43
CA SER A 241 -2.21 41.27 13.71
C SER A 241 -1.96 40.29 14.85
N ARG A 242 -2.67 39.16 14.89
CA ARG A 242 -2.43 38.12 15.90
C ARG A 242 -1.15 37.33 15.63
N TYR A 243 -0.75 37.17 14.37
CA TYR A 243 0.51 36.50 14.03
C TYR A 243 1.71 37.34 14.45
N THR A 244 1.68 38.63 14.12
CA THR A 244 2.70 39.59 14.55
C THR A 244 2.74 39.70 16.07
N GLN A 245 1.59 39.74 16.76
CA GLN A 245 1.54 39.65 18.22
C GLN A 245 2.10 38.34 18.77
N TYR A 246 1.83 37.20 18.13
CA TYR A 246 2.33 35.88 18.56
C TYR A 246 3.85 35.75 18.37
N GLN A 247 4.36 36.16 17.21
CA GLN A 247 5.79 36.24 16.92
C GLN A 247 6.51 37.17 17.91
N VAL A 248 5.94 38.35 18.17
CA VAL A 248 6.46 39.27 19.19
C VAL A 248 6.43 38.61 20.57
N ALA A 249 5.32 37.98 20.96
CA ALA A 249 5.19 37.30 22.25
C ALA A 249 6.16 36.13 22.44
N GLN A 250 6.45 35.35 21.39
CA GLN A 250 7.47 34.30 21.43
C GLN A 250 8.91 34.84 21.43
N SER A 251 9.14 36.00 20.81
CA SER A 251 10.45 36.66 20.81
C SER A 251 10.79 37.35 22.14
N ILE A 252 9.78 37.71 22.96
CA ILE A 252 9.97 38.33 24.28
C ILE A 252 10.78 37.43 25.24
N PRO A 253 10.46 36.15 25.45
CA PRO A 253 11.26 35.29 26.33
C PRO A 253 12.66 34.99 25.77
N ILE A 254 12.85 34.97 24.45
CA ILE A 254 14.18 34.79 23.82
C ILE A 254 15.03 36.06 23.95
N ALA A 255 14.43 37.24 23.80
CA ALA A 255 15.09 38.52 24.05
C ALA A 255 15.34 38.77 25.55
N ALA A 256 14.48 38.26 26.43
CA ALA A 256 14.70 38.29 27.88
C ALA A 256 15.81 37.31 28.31
N ALA A 257 15.92 36.14 27.68
CA ALA A 257 17.01 35.20 27.89
C ALA A 257 18.35 35.72 27.35
N ALA A 258 18.35 36.44 26.23
CA ALA A 258 19.55 37.09 25.67
C ALA A 258 20.02 38.32 26.46
N ASN A 259 19.15 38.92 27.29
CA ASN A 259 19.46 40.08 28.14
C ASN A 259 19.66 39.72 29.63
N GLY A 260 19.82 38.43 29.93
CA GLY A 260 20.13 37.95 31.28
C GLY A 260 21.59 38.24 31.66
N ALA A 261 21.87 39.48 32.13
CA ALA A 261 22.74 39.77 33.29
C ALA A 261 23.13 41.26 33.46
N ALA A 262 22.91 42.18 32.50
CA ALA A 262 23.54 43.52 32.58
C ALA A 262 22.74 44.72 32.05
N GLY A 263 21.41 44.63 31.90
CA GLY A 263 20.64 45.65 31.16
C GLY A 263 19.41 46.27 31.84
N ALA A 264 19.17 46.01 33.12
CA ALA A 264 17.88 46.31 33.77
C ALA A 264 17.54 47.81 33.94
N GLY A 265 18.48 48.73 33.71
CA GLY A 265 18.26 50.17 33.83
C GLY A 265 18.11 50.95 32.52
N ALA A 266 18.48 50.37 31.37
CA ALA A 266 18.57 51.09 30.09
C ALA A 266 17.59 50.59 29.01
N GLY A 267 17.10 49.35 29.12
CA GLY A 267 16.25 48.72 28.10
C GLY A 267 14.83 49.30 27.98
N ILE A 268 14.27 49.81 29.08
CA ILE A 268 12.93 50.40 29.07
C ILE A 268 12.95 51.78 28.37
N GLY A 269 14.01 52.57 28.56
CA GLY A 269 14.17 53.87 27.88
C GLY A 269 14.45 53.74 26.39
N ALA A 270 15.24 52.74 25.98
CA ALA A 270 15.53 52.46 24.57
C ALA A 270 14.33 51.82 23.83
N GLY A 271 13.57 50.94 24.48
CA GLY A 271 12.38 50.32 23.90
C GLY A 271 11.23 51.30 23.62
N VAL A 272 11.03 52.28 24.52
CA VAL A 272 10.04 53.35 24.33
C VAL A 272 10.51 54.36 23.29
N ALA A 273 11.80 54.72 23.26
CA ALA A 273 12.36 55.63 22.25
C ALA A 273 12.34 55.01 20.83
N MET A 274 12.64 53.71 20.70
CA MET A 274 12.61 53.01 19.42
C MET A 274 11.16 52.73 18.96
N GLY A 275 10.25 52.46 19.90
CA GLY A 275 8.81 52.36 19.63
C GLY A 275 8.18 53.68 19.16
N GLN A 276 8.60 54.82 19.73
CA GLN A 276 8.17 56.14 19.25
C GLN A 276 8.77 56.50 17.89
N ALA A 277 10.04 56.15 17.62
CA ALA A 277 10.67 56.38 16.33
C ALA A 277 10.02 55.53 15.20
N MET A 278 9.66 54.28 15.49
CA MET A 278 9.00 53.40 14.53
C MET A 278 7.52 53.78 14.30
N GLY A 279 6.83 54.25 15.34
CA GLY A 279 5.47 54.81 15.22
C GLY A 279 5.40 56.07 14.35
N GLN A 280 6.40 56.95 14.44
CA GLN A 280 6.50 58.13 13.56
C GLN A 280 6.85 57.78 12.11
N ALA A 281 7.68 56.75 11.87
CA ALA A 281 8.02 56.28 10.52
C ALA A 281 6.81 55.66 9.80
N VAL A 282 5.96 54.91 10.51
CA VAL A 282 4.72 54.34 9.95
C VAL A 282 3.67 55.42 9.67
N ALA A 283 3.56 56.43 10.53
CA ALA A 283 2.67 57.57 10.30
C ALA A 283 3.09 58.42 9.08
N GLN A 284 4.40 58.59 8.84
CA GLN A 284 4.91 59.29 7.66
C GLN A 284 4.75 58.47 6.36
N ALA A 285 4.86 57.13 6.42
CA ALA A 285 4.60 56.27 5.26
C ALA A 285 3.12 56.22 4.87
N ALA A 286 2.20 56.32 5.84
CA ALA A 286 0.76 56.41 5.58
C ALA A 286 0.34 57.75 4.94
N GLN A 287 1.09 58.83 5.19
CA GLN A 287 0.81 60.17 4.66
C GLN A 287 1.44 60.44 3.28
N ALA A 288 2.43 59.62 2.86
CA ALA A 288 3.01 59.66 1.51
C ALA A 288 2.14 58.94 0.45
N THR A 289 1.25 58.04 0.87
CA THR A 289 0.41 57.25 -0.05
C THR A 289 -0.85 57.99 -0.53
N SER A 290 -1.20 59.14 0.08
CA SER A 290 -2.38 59.95 -0.28
C SER A 290 -2.10 61.16 -1.18
N ARG A 291 -0.84 61.41 -1.58
CA ARG A 291 -0.46 62.54 -2.45
C ARG A 291 -0.03 62.16 -3.88
N GLN A 292 -0.13 60.89 -4.26
CA GLN A 292 0.24 60.43 -5.61
C GLN A 292 -0.96 60.02 -6.49
N ALA A 293 -2.18 60.39 -6.10
CA ALA A 293 -3.42 60.12 -6.84
C ALA A 293 -3.98 61.33 -7.61
N GLN A 294 -3.15 62.35 -7.93
CA GLN A 294 -3.61 63.54 -8.66
C GLN A 294 -2.55 64.14 -9.60
N SER A 295 -1.98 63.31 -10.48
CA SER A 295 -1.23 63.79 -11.66
C SER A 295 -0.93 62.67 -12.66
N SER A 296 -1.97 62.23 -13.39
CA SER A 296 -1.82 61.61 -14.72
C SER A 296 -3.18 61.54 -15.43
N ALA A 297 -3.70 62.72 -15.77
CA ALA A 297 -4.65 62.86 -16.87
C ALA A 297 -3.83 62.90 -18.18
N GLY A 298 -3.98 61.88 -19.03
CA GLY A 298 -3.42 61.89 -20.38
C GLY A 298 -3.07 60.52 -20.96
N ALA A 299 -4.08 59.66 -21.20
CA ALA A 299 -4.18 58.72 -22.33
C ALA A 299 -5.34 57.75 -22.09
N GLN A 300 -6.52 58.06 -22.64
CA GLN A 300 -7.67 57.16 -22.68
C GLN A 300 -8.02 56.75 -24.11
N SER A 301 -8.56 55.53 -24.17
CA SER A 301 -9.27 54.81 -25.23
C SER A 301 -8.39 53.86 -26.06
N THR A 302 -8.66 52.56 -26.13
CA THR A 302 -9.93 51.82 -25.96
C THR A 302 -9.69 50.40 -25.41
N ALA A 303 -10.36 50.00 -24.33
CA ALA A 303 -10.56 48.59 -23.99
C ALA A 303 -11.93 48.41 -23.33
N SER A 304 -12.86 47.85 -24.11
CA SER A 304 -14.23 47.51 -23.71
C SER A 304 -14.25 46.52 -22.55
N ALA A 305 -15.18 46.74 -21.63
CA ALA A 305 -15.61 45.74 -20.67
C ALA A 305 -16.12 44.48 -21.41
N THR A 306 -15.35 43.39 -21.34
CA THR A 306 -15.69 42.11 -21.96
C THR A 306 -16.68 41.36 -21.08
N LYS A 307 -17.95 41.30 -21.50
CA LYS A 307 -18.95 40.38 -20.93
C LYS A 307 -18.51 38.94 -21.21
N THR A 308 -18.25 38.16 -20.17
CA THR A 308 -17.92 36.73 -20.28
C THR A 308 -19.21 35.90 -20.19
N THR A 309 -19.41 34.93 -21.09
CA THR A 309 -20.57 34.01 -21.08
C THR A 309 -20.10 32.57 -21.20
N VAL A 310 -20.78 31.63 -20.53
CA VAL A 310 -20.46 30.19 -20.57
C VAL A 310 -21.40 29.49 -21.55
N CYS A 311 -20.87 28.66 -22.44
CA CYS A 311 -21.70 27.89 -23.37
C CYS A 311 -22.43 26.77 -22.64
N ALA A 312 -23.76 26.69 -22.78
CA ALA A 312 -24.57 25.64 -22.14
C ALA A 312 -24.29 24.22 -22.69
N LYS A 313 -23.71 24.09 -23.89
CA LYS A 313 -23.49 22.79 -24.54
C LYS A 313 -22.12 22.18 -24.24
N CYS A 314 -21.06 22.99 -24.30
CA CYS A 314 -19.69 22.51 -24.13
C CYS A 314 -18.98 23.06 -22.89
N LEU A 315 -19.66 23.91 -22.11
CA LEU A 315 -19.16 24.51 -20.86
C LEU A 315 -17.89 25.38 -21.02
N SER A 316 -17.47 25.68 -22.25
CA SER A 316 -16.38 26.60 -22.52
C SER A 316 -16.74 28.02 -22.10
N ARG A 317 -15.81 28.71 -21.44
CA ARG A 317 -15.91 30.11 -21.05
C ARG A 317 -15.51 31.00 -22.23
N ILE A 318 -16.40 31.89 -22.65
CA ILE A 318 -16.24 32.70 -23.87
C ILE A 318 -16.12 34.16 -23.47
N GLU A 319 -14.98 34.77 -23.79
CA GLU A 319 -14.67 36.15 -23.41
C GLU A 319 -15.29 37.20 -24.33
N ARG A 320 -15.70 36.81 -25.55
CA ARG A 320 -16.41 37.67 -26.52
C ARG A 320 -17.63 36.93 -27.07
N PRO A 321 -18.81 37.02 -26.41
CA PRO A 321 -19.99 36.30 -26.86
C PRO A 321 -20.48 36.85 -28.21
N GLY A 322 -20.35 36.03 -29.27
CA GLY A 322 -21.07 36.20 -30.53
C GLY A 322 -22.41 35.44 -30.51
N LYS A 323 -23.12 35.38 -31.64
CA LYS A 323 -24.36 34.58 -31.75
C LYS A 323 -24.14 33.07 -31.62
N PHE A 324 -22.90 32.59 -31.81
CA PHE A 324 -22.54 31.18 -31.78
C PHE A 324 -21.26 30.96 -30.96
N CYS A 325 -21.17 29.79 -30.31
CA CYS A 325 -20.00 29.34 -29.58
C CYS A 325 -18.86 29.01 -30.55
N PRO A 326 -17.64 29.57 -30.38
CA PRO A 326 -16.52 29.32 -31.27
C PRO A 326 -15.96 27.89 -31.17
N GLU A 327 -16.16 27.22 -30.03
CA GLU A 327 -15.64 25.87 -29.80
C GLU A 327 -16.54 24.76 -30.35
N CYS A 328 -17.87 24.96 -30.36
CA CYS A 328 -18.82 23.90 -30.73
C CYS A 328 -19.94 24.32 -31.69
N GLY A 329 -19.96 25.58 -32.13
CA GLY A 329 -20.92 26.11 -33.12
C GLY A 329 -22.37 26.26 -32.63
N SER A 330 -22.66 25.99 -31.36
CA SER A 330 -24.02 26.13 -30.82
C SER A 330 -24.42 27.60 -30.59
N PRO A 331 -25.68 27.99 -30.79
CA PRO A 331 -26.11 29.37 -30.58
C PRO A 331 -26.00 29.78 -29.10
N LEU A 332 -25.44 30.96 -28.85
CA LEU A 332 -25.40 31.61 -27.54
C LEU A 332 -26.59 32.57 -27.48
N GLY A 333 -27.70 32.09 -26.92
CA GLY A 333 -28.93 32.85 -26.68
C GLY A 333 -28.94 33.45 -25.28
#